data_AF-A0A3D9JPZ9-F1
#
_entry.id   AF-A0A3D9JPZ9-F1
#
_cell.length_a   1.000
_cell.length_b   1.000
_cell.length_c   1.000
_cell.angle_alpha   90.00
_cell.angle_beta   90.00
_cell.angle_gamma   90.00
#
_symmetry.space_group_name_H-M   'P 1'
#
loop_
_entity.id
_entity.type
_entity.pdbx_description
1 polymer ?
#
loop_
_entity_poly.entity_id
_entity_poly.type
_entity_poly.pdbx_seq_one_letter_code
_entity_poly.pdbx_strand_id
1 'polypeptide(L)'
;MSKDETLGSNANESLSLSSFSDSKSKLPNAGHALSYPEMKDERSANTLMIHNGTASRSGGKSPFGVDDIPLGGHTPKGNDLPVGDRRPQPGTANPLGAQSRFRGHDHMEPYDSIEGYEIPLGDEDHFWDPTKATENQPGSWDPNPDDEPDGIEESNEGSKRGDRKKGKTRKYRFSEDRAIKLVRRSMEHTMVLHSLYVHRRLTINQIHQMYFSEANPFKIRSSIRKLTELGLLERKRIFGLAQSLADARTYHYQLSQLGLRIYALACMRVNMLHEDPDLPKQHFLHSDLAIRAQGEHHFMLQSFLSECIGLLWDNQMYLPSSEWRRYLYLNAQDEANYRPDWILFKPNSYFTSLVEENRVGEDILSVPVQSRTQQDKEILAGHYQPIVSIECDTGAMRAERLQEKAIRIKDEKRYIPKCTAILVGDASLGEESHKKRFQESKVRVRNVGNAVKTAIENELIQDELIFLVSRQSILAGTTFQYIQHSGDFFGLFPDLEAHLSLKFPRSIPMSMKEWKNLRLDRGLPDYAFYDKETGNTIAVFIAYPGWLNPHIKVNHLLERTEDYVECIMFYPQEAHFTMDTHHVLSPRLKYAALDKWRSGEQTFYSRNMDRSGERWEVKP
;
A
#
# COMPACT_ATOMS: atom_id res chain seq x y z
N MET A 1 -83.87 12.82 -20.47
CA MET A 1 -85.12 12.57 -19.70
C MET A 1 -84.65 11.87 -18.43
N SER A 2 -84.46 12.61 -17.32
CA SER A 2 -85.44 12.86 -16.24
C SER A 2 -85.67 11.61 -15.36
N LYS A 3 -85.60 11.62 -14.03
CA LYS A 3 -85.45 12.67 -12.98
C LYS A 3 -84.87 11.96 -11.72
N ASP A 4 -83.92 12.54 -10.99
CA ASP A 4 -84.07 13.41 -9.79
C ASP A 4 -84.85 12.77 -8.61
N GLU A 5 -84.19 12.62 -7.46
CA GLU A 5 -84.53 13.29 -6.19
C GLU A 5 -83.42 13.04 -5.13
N THR A 6 -83.57 13.51 -3.88
CA THR A 6 -82.50 14.30 -3.22
C THR A 6 -82.36 14.15 -1.68
N LEU A 7 -81.47 14.97 -1.08
CA LEU A 7 -81.26 15.29 0.36
C LEU A 7 -80.27 14.39 1.14
N GLY A 8 -79.30 14.92 1.93
CA GLY A 8 -78.89 16.33 2.09
C GLY A 8 -77.85 16.59 3.21
N SER A 9 -77.29 17.81 3.24
CA SER A 9 -76.50 18.50 4.31
C SER A 9 -75.20 17.83 4.84
N ASN A 10 -73.99 18.40 4.76
CA ASN A 10 -73.44 19.73 5.15
C ASN A 10 -72.78 19.76 6.54
N ALA A 11 -71.45 19.92 6.57
CA ALA A 11 -70.73 20.74 7.56
C ALA A 11 -69.35 21.15 7.00
N ASN A 12 -69.09 22.45 6.90
CA ASN A 12 -67.76 22.99 6.62
C ASN A 12 -66.97 23.09 7.92
N GLU A 13 -65.64 22.97 7.86
CA GLU A 13 -64.80 23.94 8.55
C GLU A 13 -63.42 24.07 7.89
N SER A 14 -63.15 25.28 7.40
CA SER A 14 -61.86 25.74 6.95
C SER A 14 -61.45 26.91 7.83
N LEU A 15 -60.19 27.03 8.24
CA LEU A 15 -59.52 28.31 8.43
C LEU A 15 -58.00 28.15 8.56
N SER A 16 -57.30 29.28 8.50
CA SER A 16 -55.95 29.40 7.94
C SER A 16 -54.96 30.15 8.85
N LEU A 17 -53.67 29.96 8.56
CA LEU A 17 -52.58 30.95 8.71
C LEU A 17 -52.30 31.55 10.10
N SER A 18 -51.08 31.33 10.59
CA SER A 18 -50.21 32.43 11.02
C SER A 18 -48.73 32.03 11.08
N SER A 19 -47.87 33.00 10.77
CA SER A 19 -46.41 32.98 10.92
C SER A 19 -46.00 33.65 12.23
N PHE A 20 -44.81 33.37 12.79
CA PHE A 20 -43.74 34.39 13.05
C PHE A 20 -42.49 33.86 13.79
N SER A 21 -41.37 34.55 13.54
CA SER A 21 -40.17 34.82 14.38
C SER A 21 -39.29 33.70 14.96
N ASP A 22 -38.04 33.69 14.49
CA ASP A 22 -36.79 33.90 15.25
C ASP A 22 -36.77 33.64 16.77
N SER A 23 -35.79 32.86 17.22
CA SER A 23 -35.04 33.17 18.45
C SER A 23 -33.59 32.66 18.43
N LYS A 24 -32.64 33.56 18.71
CA LYS A 24 -31.24 33.23 19.00
C LYS A 24 -31.10 32.81 20.47
N SER A 25 -30.42 31.69 20.77
CA SER A 25 -29.55 31.58 21.96
C SER A 25 -28.63 30.35 21.82
N LYS A 26 -27.31 30.55 21.80
CA LYS A 26 -26.34 30.42 22.91
C LYS A 26 -25.76 29.00 23.08
N LEU A 27 -24.45 28.92 22.83
CA LEU A 27 -23.54 27.90 23.37
C LEU A 27 -23.70 27.73 24.89
N PRO A 28 -23.28 26.58 25.41
CA PRO A 28 -22.37 26.59 26.55
C PRO A 28 -21.04 25.90 26.21
N ASN A 29 -19.96 26.43 26.80
CA ASN A 29 -18.61 25.88 26.74
C ASN A 29 -18.20 25.51 28.17
N ALA A 30 -18.06 24.22 28.46
CA ALA A 30 -17.44 23.64 29.65
C ALA A 30 -17.30 22.12 29.40
N GLY A 31 -16.19 21.43 29.68
CA GLY A 31 -15.07 21.81 30.54
C GLY A 31 -15.25 21.24 31.94
N HIS A 32 -15.10 19.93 32.10
CA HIS A 32 -14.91 19.30 33.41
C HIS A 32 -13.97 18.09 33.31
N ALA A 33 -13.08 18.00 34.29
CA ALA A 33 -12.06 16.97 34.40
C ALA A 33 -12.48 15.83 35.36
N LEU A 34 -11.88 14.67 35.15
CA LEU A 34 -11.50 13.65 36.15
C LEU A 34 -12.53 13.25 37.22
N SER A 35 -13.02 12.01 37.11
CA SER A 35 -13.10 11.11 38.27
C SER A 35 -12.92 9.65 37.85
N TYR A 36 -11.91 8.99 38.43
CA TYR A 36 -11.76 7.53 38.40
C TYR A 36 -12.52 6.93 39.58
N PRO A 37 -13.28 5.84 39.41
CA PRO A 37 -13.63 4.94 40.51
C PRO A 37 -12.57 3.83 40.64
N GLU A 38 -12.17 3.56 41.87
CA GLU A 38 -11.29 2.45 42.24
C GLU A 38 -11.96 1.10 41.89
N MET A 39 -11.25 0.19 41.20
CA MET A 39 -11.61 -1.22 41.22
C MET A 39 -10.81 -1.94 42.31
N LYS A 40 -11.53 -2.52 43.27
CA LYS A 40 -10.96 -3.46 44.24
C LYS A 40 -11.01 -4.88 43.67
N ASP A 41 -10.05 -5.69 44.12
CA ASP A 41 -10.06 -7.14 43.92
C ASP A 41 -11.39 -7.76 44.36
N GLU A 42 -11.87 -8.77 43.62
CA GLU A 42 -12.39 -9.96 44.30
C GLU A 42 -12.25 -11.23 43.44
N ARG A 43 -11.72 -12.28 44.06
CA ARG A 43 -11.70 -13.64 43.52
C ARG A 43 -12.93 -14.38 44.00
N SER A 44 -13.67 -15.05 43.11
CA SER A 44 -14.36 -16.30 43.46
C SER A 44 -14.78 -17.07 42.19
N ALA A 45 -15.08 -18.35 42.36
CA ALA A 45 -15.09 -19.34 41.28
C ALA A 45 -16.49 -19.91 40.99
N ASN A 46 -16.60 -20.56 39.83
CA ASN A 46 -17.52 -21.66 39.49
C ASN A 46 -19.03 -21.49 39.77
N THR A 47 -19.84 -21.67 38.72
CA THR A 47 -20.73 -22.85 38.58
C THR A 47 -21.33 -22.93 37.16
N LEU A 48 -21.50 -24.16 36.68
CA LEU A 48 -22.11 -24.50 35.38
C LEU A 48 -23.59 -24.09 35.30
N MET A 49 -24.08 -23.81 34.09
CA MET A 49 -25.34 -24.40 33.61
C MET A 49 -25.26 -24.70 32.11
N ILE A 50 -25.96 -25.76 31.68
CA ILE A 50 -25.86 -26.38 30.35
C ILE A 50 -27.24 -26.33 29.67
N HIS A 51 -27.33 -25.91 28.39
CA HIS A 51 -27.87 -26.74 27.28
C HIS A 51 -28.06 -26.00 25.93
N ASN A 52 -27.72 -26.72 24.85
CA ASN A 52 -28.33 -26.81 23.50
C ASN A 52 -28.76 -25.52 22.76
N GLY A 53 -28.55 -25.32 21.46
CA GLY A 53 -28.09 -26.13 20.30
C GLY A 53 -28.50 -25.30 19.05
N THR A 54 -27.94 -25.41 17.85
CA THR A 54 -27.50 -26.57 17.06
C THR A 54 -26.40 -26.20 16.07
N ALA A 55 -25.75 -27.19 15.45
CA ALA A 55 -24.55 -27.00 14.63
C ALA A 55 -24.81 -26.69 13.15
N SER A 56 -23.80 -26.11 12.49
CA SER A 56 -23.39 -26.54 11.15
C SER A 56 -21.87 -26.45 11.01
N ARG A 57 -21.25 -27.56 10.65
CA ARG A 57 -19.79 -27.76 10.55
C ARG A 57 -19.34 -27.59 9.09
N SER A 58 -18.34 -26.76 8.84
CA SER A 58 -17.47 -26.86 7.67
C SER A 58 -16.02 -26.59 8.11
N GLY A 59 -15.20 -27.64 8.14
CA GLY A 59 -13.82 -27.54 8.64
C GLY A 59 -12.88 -27.02 7.56
N GLY A 60 -12.27 -25.86 7.78
CA GLY A 60 -11.07 -25.44 7.05
C GLY A 60 -9.83 -26.16 7.61
N LYS A 61 -9.01 -26.75 6.74
CA LYS A 61 -7.68 -27.24 7.13
C LYS A 61 -6.71 -26.07 7.16
N SER A 62 -5.93 -25.96 8.24
CA SER A 62 -4.75 -25.09 8.32
C SER A 62 -3.68 -25.55 7.32
N PRO A 63 -2.89 -24.62 6.71
CA PRO A 63 -1.75 -24.98 5.87
C PRO A 63 -0.54 -25.51 6.67
N PHE A 64 -0.62 -25.56 8.01
CA PHE A 64 0.44 -26.12 8.87
C PHE A 64 -0.11 -27.33 9.64
N GLY A 65 0.12 -28.52 9.10
CA GLY A 65 -0.27 -29.79 9.71
C GLY A 65 0.69 -30.91 9.29
N VAL A 66 1.56 -31.31 10.22
CA VAL A 66 2.42 -32.49 10.09
C VAL A 66 1.74 -33.64 10.83
N ASP A 67 1.48 -34.75 10.12
CA ASP A 67 1.13 -36.04 10.71
C ASP A 67 2.09 -37.11 10.13
N ASP A 68 2.77 -37.85 11.00
CA ASP A 68 3.75 -38.90 10.64
C ASP A 68 3.12 -40.31 10.55
N ILE A 69 3.93 -41.28 10.06
CA ILE A 69 3.84 -42.76 10.27
C ILE A 69 2.85 -43.54 9.35
N PRO A 70 3.15 -44.76 8.82
CA PRO A 70 4.43 -45.48 8.58
C PRO A 70 4.63 -46.06 7.14
N LEU A 71 5.77 -46.71 6.95
CA LEU A 71 6.19 -47.55 5.82
C LEU A 71 5.21 -48.68 5.41
N GLY A 72 5.11 -48.93 4.10
CA GLY A 72 4.55 -50.16 3.51
C GLY A 72 4.65 -50.13 1.98
N GLY A 73 5.46 -51.00 1.36
CA GLY A 73 5.75 -50.93 -0.08
C GLY A 73 4.95 -51.93 -0.93
N HIS A 74 4.97 -51.75 -2.26
CA HIS A 74 5.01 -52.82 -3.27
C HIS A 74 5.25 -52.24 -4.68
N THR A 75 6.12 -52.88 -5.47
CA THR A 75 6.22 -52.71 -6.93
C THR A 75 5.41 -53.80 -7.66
N PRO A 76 4.93 -53.52 -8.88
CA PRO A 76 5.52 -54.13 -10.09
C PRO A 76 5.73 -53.09 -11.23
N LYS A 77 6.74 -53.19 -12.11
CA LYS A 77 6.81 -53.97 -13.38
C LYS A 77 5.56 -53.82 -14.27
N GLY A 78 5.62 -53.53 -15.58
CA GLY A 78 6.73 -53.32 -16.53
C GLY A 78 6.19 -53.31 -17.99
N ASN A 79 7.07 -53.26 -18.99
CA ASN A 79 6.81 -53.49 -20.45
C ASN A 79 6.04 -52.38 -21.22
N ASP A 80 6.25 -52.11 -22.52
CA ASP A 80 7.35 -52.42 -23.45
C ASP A 80 7.35 -51.41 -24.64
N LEU A 81 8.51 -51.23 -25.27
CA LEU A 81 8.76 -50.53 -26.56
C LEU A 81 8.50 -51.52 -27.75
N PRO A 82 8.38 -51.16 -29.07
CA PRO A 82 9.45 -50.44 -29.82
C PRO A 82 9.16 -49.71 -31.18
N VAL A 83 10.15 -48.87 -31.58
CA VAL A 83 10.70 -48.63 -32.97
C VAL A 83 9.79 -48.10 -34.11
N GLY A 84 10.21 -47.15 -34.96
CA GLY A 84 11.49 -46.40 -35.06
C GLY A 84 11.62 -45.54 -36.34
N ASP A 85 12.86 -45.15 -36.69
CA ASP A 85 13.33 -44.42 -37.91
C ASP A 85 12.78 -42.98 -38.16
N ARG A 86 13.54 -41.95 -38.60
CA ARG A 86 14.96 -41.80 -39.03
C ARG A 86 15.47 -40.36 -38.81
N ARG A 87 16.80 -40.19 -38.80
CA ARG A 87 17.57 -38.91 -38.79
C ARG A 87 17.93 -38.48 -40.24
N PRO A 88 18.26 -37.19 -40.54
CA PRO A 88 19.52 -36.55 -40.08
C PRO A 88 19.42 -35.06 -39.62
N GLN A 89 20.49 -34.59 -38.95
CA GLN A 89 20.74 -33.18 -38.58
C GLN A 89 21.58 -32.46 -39.67
N PRO A 90 21.88 -31.14 -39.55
CA PRO A 90 23.05 -30.71 -38.73
C PRO A 90 22.94 -29.37 -37.96
N GLY A 91 23.66 -29.26 -36.84
CA GLY A 91 24.17 -28.00 -36.26
C GLY A 91 23.24 -27.21 -35.30
N THR A 92 23.71 -26.56 -34.22
CA THR A 92 25.07 -26.45 -33.65
C THR A 92 25.05 -26.21 -32.12
N ALA A 93 26.16 -26.59 -31.46
CA ALA A 93 26.74 -26.01 -30.23
C ALA A 93 25.90 -25.85 -28.93
N ASN A 94 25.99 -26.89 -28.09
CA ASN A 94 26.44 -26.75 -26.68
C ASN A 94 27.86 -27.41 -26.63
N PRO A 95 28.76 -27.25 -25.62
CA PRO A 95 28.43 -27.33 -24.18
C PRO A 95 29.39 -26.64 -23.14
N LEU A 96 29.07 -26.76 -21.83
CA LEU A 96 29.97 -26.77 -20.64
C LEU A 96 30.85 -25.52 -20.35
N GLY A 97 31.24 -25.15 -19.12
CA GLY A 97 31.08 -25.73 -17.79
C GLY A 97 32.39 -26.29 -17.21
N ALA A 98 33.02 -25.60 -16.21
CA ALA A 98 33.90 -26.19 -15.16
C ALA A 98 34.71 -25.17 -14.32
N GLN A 99 34.68 -25.39 -13.00
CA GLN A 99 35.80 -25.41 -12.03
C GLN A 99 36.51 -24.13 -11.53
N SER A 100 36.51 -24.03 -10.19
CA SER A 100 37.47 -23.33 -9.33
C SER A 100 38.86 -23.99 -9.34
N ARG A 101 39.92 -23.18 -9.18
CA ARG A 101 41.17 -23.60 -8.51
C ARG A 101 41.76 -22.47 -7.67
N PHE A 102 42.15 -22.81 -6.44
CA PHE A 102 43.08 -22.02 -5.62
C PHE A 102 44.51 -22.13 -6.17
N ARG A 103 45.23 -21.00 -6.18
CA ARG A 103 46.66 -20.90 -5.81
C ARG A 103 46.99 -19.43 -5.55
N GLY A 104 47.61 -19.13 -4.41
CA GLY A 104 48.15 -17.80 -4.15
C GLY A 104 49.62 -17.70 -4.54
N HIS A 105 50.09 -16.50 -4.86
CA HIS A 105 51.00 -15.75 -3.99
C HIS A 105 51.17 -14.31 -4.52
N ASP A 106 51.42 -13.39 -3.57
CA ASP A 106 52.14 -12.12 -3.66
C ASP A 106 51.98 -11.22 -4.91
N HIS A 107 51.42 -10.02 -4.68
CA HIS A 107 52.28 -8.83 -4.51
C HIS A 107 51.52 -7.70 -3.77
N MET A 108 52.16 -7.07 -2.78
CA MET A 108 51.79 -5.72 -2.35
C MET A 108 52.21 -4.72 -3.43
N GLU A 109 51.44 -3.64 -3.59
CA GLU A 109 51.90 -2.24 -3.62
C GLU A 109 50.64 -1.34 -3.48
N PRO A 110 50.77 -0.08 -3.00
CA PRO A 110 49.64 0.73 -2.54
C PRO A 110 49.10 1.70 -3.61
N TYR A 111 47.89 2.22 -3.40
CA TYR A 111 47.47 3.46 -4.04
C TYR A 111 46.80 4.41 -3.02
N ASP A 112 47.62 5.35 -2.58
CA ASP A 112 47.39 6.76 -2.37
C ASP A 112 46.04 7.30 -1.88
N SER A 113 46.20 8.10 -0.83
CA SER A 113 45.33 9.19 -0.41
C SER A 113 44.79 10.05 -1.56
N ILE A 114 43.48 10.29 -1.54
CA ILE A 114 42.91 11.53 -2.06
C ILE A 114 42.67 12.46 -0.87
N GLU A 115 43.20 13.67 -0.98
CA GLU A 115 43.17 14.70 0.06
C GLU A 115 41.77 15.30 0.24
N GLY A 116 41.59 16.04 1.34
CA GLY A 116 40.28 16.44 1.82
C GLY A 116 39.64 17.60 1.05
N TYR A 117 38.31 17.56 0.95
CA TYR A 117 37.48 18.75 0.88
C TYR A 117 36.81 18.97 2.24
N GLU A 118 37.12 20.09 2.90
CA GLU A 118 36.26 20.63 3.95
C GLU A 118 35.01 21.22 3.29
N ILE A 119 33.82 20.81 3.75
CA ILE A 119 32.54 21.39 3.32
C ILE A 119 31.92 22.09 4.54
N PRO A 120 31.55 23.38 4.45
CA PRO A 120 30.92 24.09 5.56
C PRO A 120 29.54 23.49 5.87
N LEU A 121 29.21 23.45 7.16
CA LEU A 121 27.90 22.99 7.65
C LEU A 121 26.82 24.04 7.36
N GLY A 122 26.24 24.01 6.16
CA GLY A 122 25.00 24.68 5.81
C GLY A 122 23.79 23.76 6.03
N ASP A 123 23.09 23.93 7.15
CA ASP A 123 21.88 23.16 7.50
C ASP A 123 20.62 23.84 6.91
N GLU A 124 20.24 23.53 5.66
CA GLU A 124 18.87 23.79 5.13
C GLU A 124 18.33 22.61 4.31
N ASP A 125 17.78 21.61 5.00
CA ASP A 125 16.89 20.61 4.38
C ASP A 125 15.46 21.20 4.31
N HIS A 126 15.08 21.78 3.17
CA HIS A 126 13.75 22.35 2.96
C HIS A 126 12.64 21.31 3.18
N PHE A 127 11.69 21.63 4.05
CA PHE A 127 10.46 20.87 4.25
C PHE A 127 9.31 21.60 3.53
N TRP A 128 8.59 20.89 2.67
CA TRP A 128 7.37 21.41 2.05
C TRP A 128 6.23 21.37 3.07
N ASP A 129 5.77 22.54 3.49
CA ASP A 129 4.63 22.72 4.39
C ASP A 129 3.35 22.89 3.55
N PRO A 130 2.46 21.87 3.46
CA PRO A 130 1.26 21.95 2.63
C PRO A 130 0.21 22.94 3.16
N THR A 131 0.37 23.48 4.38
CA THR A 131 -0.61 24.42 4.97
C THR A 131 -0.45 25.87 4.51
N LYS A 132 0.60 26.20 3.74
CA LYS A 132 0.88 27.57 3.27
C LYS A 132 0.59 27.83 1.79
N ALA A 133 -0.17 26.94 1.15
CA ALA A 133 -0.50 27.02 -0.28
C ALA A 133 -1.70 27.93 -0.61
N THR A 134 -1.89 29.04 0.12
CA THR A 134 -2.81 30.14 -0.23
C THR A 134 -2.20 31.46 0.20
N GLU A 135 -2.33 32.49 -0.65
CA GLU A 135 -1.75 33.85 -0.52
C GLU A 135 -0.22 33.96 -0.75
N ASN A 136 0.19 34.06 -2.03
CA ASN A 136 0.51 35.37 -2.63
C ASN A 136 0.85 35.27 -4.14
N GLN A 137 0.67 36.38 -4.87
CA GLN A 137 0.92 36.51 -6.31
C GLN A 137 2.40 36.85 -6.63
N PRO A 138 2.84 36.73 -7.91
CA PRO A 138 4.26 36.50 -8.22
C PRO A 138 5.11 37.77 -8.31
N GLY A 139 6.33 37.69 -7.77
CA GLY A 139 7.44 38.61 -8.05
C GLY A 139 8.62 37.82 -8.62
N SER A 140 9.14 38.24 -9.77
CA SER A 140 10.24 37.60 -10.49
C SER A 140 11.58 37.71 -9.76
N TRP A 141 12.39 36.65 -9.81
CA TRP A 141 13.83 36.71 -9.55
C TRP A 141 14.59 35.87 -10.59
N ASP A 142 15.20 36.56 -11.55
CA ASP A 142 16.33 36.04 -12.33
C ASP A 142 17.62 36.21 -11.51
N PRO A 143 18.49 35.19 -11.41
CA PRO A 143 19.83 35.36 -10.88
C PRO A 143 20.81 35.74 -12.01
N ASN A 144 21.37 36.94 -11.94
CA ASN A 144 22.44 37.39 -12.85
C ASN A 144 23.79 36.77 -12.41
N PRO A 145 24.62 36.20 -13.30
CA PRO A 145 25.79 35.42 -12.91
C PRO A 145 27.13 36.16 -13.13
N ASP A 146 27.40 37.22 -12.35
CA ASP A 146 28.72 37.88 -12.31
C ASP A 146 28.90 38.57 -10.94
N ASP A 147 29.64 37.94 -10.02
CA ASP A 147 30.13 38.54 -8.76
C ASP A 147 31.34 37.72 -8.26
N GLU A 148 32.50 37.90 -8.91
CA GLU A 148 33.81 37.58 -8.30
C GLU A 148 34.23 38.73 -7.37
N PRO A 149 34.71 38.47 -6.14
CA PRO A 149 35.27 39.51 -5.29
C PRO A 149 36.77 39.71 -5.58
N ASP A 150 37.09 40.81 -6.26
CA ASP A 150 38.45 41.32 -6.42
C ASP A 150 39.09 41.70 -5.07
N GLY A 151 40.43 41.67 -5.00
CA GLY A 151 41.19 41.78 -3.76
C GLY A 151 41.36 43.20 -3.19
N ILE A 152 41.79 43.28 -1.93
CA ILE A 152 42.29 44.50 -1.28
C ILE A 152 43.63 44.20 -0.58
N GLU A 153 44.54 45.18 -0.64
CA GLU A 153 45.97 45.09 -0.36
C GLU A 153 46.36 44.97 1.13
N GLU A 154 47.66 44.72 1.34
CA GLU A 154 48.31 44.55 2.64
C GLU A 154 48.27 45.79 3.54
N SER A 155 48.14 45.57 4.84
CA SER A 155 48.87 46.39 5.83
C SER A 155 49.35 45.52 7.00
N ASN A 156 50.65 45.60 7.29
CA ASN A 156 51.29 44.91 8.40
C ASN A 156 51.01 45.68 9.71
N GLU A 157 50.43 45.01 10.71
CA GLU A 157 50.84 45.23 12.10
C GLU A 157 50.50 44.01 12.99
N GLY A 158 51.45 43.63 13.85
CA GLY A 158 51.45 42.30 14.46
C GLY A 158 50.73 42.20 15.80
N SER A 159 49.91 41.16 15.98
CA SER A 159 49.47 40.72 17.32
C SER A 159 49.46 39.20 17.50
N LYS A 160 50.52 38.72 18.16
CA LYS A 160 50.63 37.55 19.06
C LYS A 160 49.62 36.41 18.90
N ARG A 161 50.11 35.35 18.25
CA ARG A 161 49.83 33.91 18.52
C ARG A 161 48.89 33.62 19.69
N GLY A 162 47.65 33.24 19.38
CA GLY A 162 46.84 32.38 20.23
C GLY A 162 46.81 30.96 19.66
N ASP A 163 47.61 30.04 20.20
CA ASP A 163 47.60 28.63 19.82
C ASP A 163 46.26 27.98 20.19
N ARG A 164 45.27 28.10 19.30
CA ARG A 164 44.03 27.32 19.35
C ARG A 164 44.38 25.85 19.06
N LYS A 165 44.68 25.12 20.15
CA LYS A 165 44.87 23.66 20.16
C LYS A 165 43.87 22.99 19.24
N LYS A 166 44.33 22.40 18.14
CA LYS A 166 43.52 21.54 17.26
C LYS A 166 42.84 20.48 18.12
N GLY A 167 41.53 20.64 18.32
CA GLY A 167 40.72 19.71 19.10
C GLY A 167 40.67 18.38 18.38
N LYS A 168 41.58 17.46 18.72
CA LYS A 168 41.51 16.07 18.26
C LYS A 168 40.16 15.52 18.69
N THR A 169 39.23 15.41 17.75
CA THR A 169 37.96 14.70 17.89
C THR A 169 38.32 13.23 18.15
N ARG A 170 38.49 12.88 19.43
CA ARG A 170 38.62 11.49 19.85
C ARG A 170 37.38 10.78 19.31
N LYS A 171 37.55 9.89 18.34
CA LYS A 171 36.56 8.86 18.01
C LYS A 171 36.37 8.04 19.29
N TYR A 172 35.42 8.47 20.11
CA TYR A 172 35.03 7.78 21.33
C TYR A 172 34.49 6.44 20.86
N ARG A 173 35.26 5.36 21.02
CA ARG A 173 34.73 4.00 20.89
C ARG A 173 33.67 3.85 21.97
N PHE A 174 32.41 4.09 21.59
CA PHE A 174 31.27 3.78 22.44
C PHE A 174 31.28 2.28 22.70
N SER A 175 31.15 1.88 23.97
CA SER A 175 30.97 0.47 24.28
C SER A 175 29.60 0.01 23.83
N GLU A 176 29.53 -1.25 23.39
CA GLU A 176 28.31 -1.90 22.92
C GLU A 176 27.19 -1.81 23.98
N ASP A 177 27.51 -2.09 25.24
CA ASP A 177 26.62 -1.91 26.40
C ASP A 177 25.99 -0.52 26.49
N ARG A 178 26.74 0.53 26.13
CA ARG A 178 26.27 1.91 26.23
C ARG A 178 25.33 2.24 25.07
N ALA A 179 25.56 1.67 23.89
CA ALA A 179 24.63 1.75 22.76
C ALA A 179 23.33 0.95 23.05
N ILE A 180 23.43 -0.28 23.56
CA ILE A 180 22.27 -1.09 23.99
C ILE A 180 21.45 -0.34 25.05
N LYS A 181 22.09 0.22 26.08
CA LYS A 181 21.42 1.02 27.13
C LYS A 181 20.79 2.31 26.59
N LEU A 182 21.32 2.90 25.51
CA LEU A 182 20.73 4.08 24.88
C LEU A 182 19.48 3.72 24.07
N VAL A 183 19.56 2.66 23.26
CA VAL A 183 18.45 2.19 22.42
C VAL A 183 17.27 1.76 23.28
N ARG A 184 17.51 0.91 24.29
CA ARG A 184 16.46 0.44 25.24
C ARG A 184 15.84 1.54 26.11
N ARG A 185 16.37 2.77 26.11
CA ARG A 185 15.86 3.91 26.90
C ARG A 185 15.05 4.91 26.09
N SER A 186 14.99 4.78 24.76
CA SER A 186 14.22 5.68 23.88
C SER A 186 13.49 4.86 22.85
N MET A 187 12.17 5.02 22.85
CA MET A 187 11.29 4.52 21.79
C MET A 187 11.79 5.03 20.44
N GLU A 188 12.13 6.32 20.33
CA GLU A 188 12.54 6.93 19.08
C GLU A 188 13.78 6.26 18.48
N HIS A 189 14.79 5.92 19.29
CA HIS A 189 15.95 5.16 18.83
C HIS A 189 15.58 3.73 18.40
N THR A 190 14.76 3.03 19.19
CA THR A 190 14.34 1.65 18.92
C THR A 190 13.53 1.56 17.62
N MET A 191 12.59 2.47 17.45
CA MET A 191 11.73 2.56 16.27
C MET A 191 12.53 2.89 15.02
N VAL A 192 13.42 3.90 15.03
CA VAL A 192 14.30 4.22 13.88
C VAL A 192 15.11 2.99 13.44
N LEU A 193 15.65 2.22 14.38
CA LEU A 193 16.40 1.00 14.06
C LEU A 193 15.48 -0.12 13.51
N HIS A 194 14.27 -0.28 14.05
CA HIS A 194 13.27 -1.21 13.53
C HIS A 194 12.81 -0.86 12.11
N SER A 195 12.50 0.41 11.83
CA SER A 195 12.14 0.88 10.48
C SER A 195 13.22 0.51 9.46
N LEU A 196 14.48 0.71 9.80
CA LEU A 196 15.61 0.39 8.93
C LEU A 196 15.95 -1.11 8.89
N TYR A 197 15.53 -1.90 9.88
CA TYR A 197 15.63 -3.36 9.84
C TYR A 197 14.56 -3.99 8.93
N VAL A 198 13.32 -3.50 8.98
CA VAL A 198 12.20 -3.99 8.16
C VAL A 198 12.34 -3.48 6.72
N HIS A 199 12.51 -2.18 6.55
CA HIS A 199 12.49 -1.50 5.24
C HIS A 199 13.89 -1.22 4.65
N ARG A 200 14.96 -1.70 5.29
CA ARG A 200 16.37 -1.67 4.86
C ARG A 200 17.03 -0.29 4.77
N ARG A 201 16.40 0.64 4.06
CA ARG A 201 16.89 2.00 3.81
C ARG A 201 15.72 2.94 3.53
N LEU A 202 15.68 4.06 4.26
CA LEU A 202 14.60 5.04 4.24
C LEU A 202 15.16 6.48 4.31
N THR A 203 14.34 7.46 3.93
CA THR A 203 14.55 8.89 4.26
C THR A 203 13.97 9.22 5.64
N ILE A 204 14.28 10.41 6.18
CA ILE A 204 13.69 10.87 7.47
C ILE A 204 12.17 10.94 7.38
N ASN A 205 11.63 11.44 6.26
CA ASN A 205 10.19 11.60 6.07
C ASN A 205 9.49 10.23 6.00
N GLN A 206 10.08 9.25 5.32
CA GLN A 206 9.55 7.88 5.28
C GLN A 206 9.56 7.23 6.67
N ILE A 207 10.63 7.40 7.45
CA ILE A 207 10.70 6.92 8.84
C ILE A 207 9.59 7.55 9.70
N HIS A 208 9.37 8.87 9.56
CA HIS A 208 8.32 9.59 10.28
C HIS A 208 6.92 9.07 9.93
N GLN A 209 6.59 8.98 8.64
CA GLN A 209 5.28 8.50 8.18
C GLN A 209 4.99 7.06 8.62
N MET A 210 5.96 6.16 8.54
CA MET A 210 5.73 4.73 8.80
C MET A 210 5.59 4.36 10.27
N TYR A 211 6.12 5.18 11.20
CA TYR A 211 6.31 4.77 12.59
C TYR A 211 6.07 5.86 13.64
N PHE A 212 5.73 7.08 13.22
CA PHE A 212 5.73 8.24 14.10
C PHE A 212 4.87 9.41 13.59
N SER A 213 3.77 9.19 12.86
CA SER A 213 3.10 10.28 12.15
C SER A 213 2.62 11.44 13.06
N GLU A 214 2.22 11.14 14.31
CA GLU A 214 1.90 12.12 15.35
C GLU A 214 3.14 12.75 16.04
N ALA A 215 4.32 12.13 15.95
CA ALA A 215 5.48 12.54 16.73
C ALA A 215 6.26 13.67 16.05
N ASN A 216 6.67 14.65 16.86
CA ASN A 216 7.42 15.81 16.38
C ASN A 216 8.67 15.41 15.53
N PRO A 217 8.75 15.80 14.23
CA PRO A 217 9.86 15.45 13.35
C PRO A 217 11.26 15.83 13.86
N PHE A 218 11.38 16.87 14.69
CA PHE A 218 12.65 17.25 15.31
C PHE A 218 13.20 16.18 16.26
N LYS A 219 12.34 15.42 16.95
CA LYS A 219 12.78 14.28 17.78
C LYS A 219 13.40 13.17 16.93
N ILE A 220 12.81 12.88 15.77
CA ILE A 220 13.31 11.86 14.84
C ILE A 220 14.63 12.31 14.22
N ARG A 221 14.73 13.57 13.77
CA ARG A 221 15.99 14.16 13.29
C ARG A 221 17.09 14.09 14.35
N SER A 222 16.78 14.41 15.61
CA SER A 222 17.70 14.31 16.75
C SER A 222 18.15 12.86 16.99
N SER A 223 17.21 11.90 16.97
CA SER A 223 17.47 10.47 17.13
C SER A 223 18.36 9.92 16.03
N ILE A 224 18.04 10.21 14.76
CA ILE A 224 18.84 9.82 13.59
C ILE A 224 20.25 10.42 13.66
N ARG A 225 20.38 11.70 14.03
CA ARG A 225 21.67 12.37 14.25
C ARG A 225 22.47 11.62 15.33
N LYS A 226 21.86 11.34 16.49
CA LYS A 226 22.50 10.62 17.60
C LYS A 226 22.96 9.22 17.22
N LEU A 227 22.13 8.45 16.52
CA LEU A 227 22.47 7.10 16.05
C LEU A 227 23.57 7.12 14.96
N THR A 228 23.60 8.16 14.12
CA THR A 228 24.66 8.37 13.11
C THR A 228 25.99 8.73 13.77
N GLU A 229 26.01 9.64 14.76
CA GLU A 229 27.22 9.97 15.55
C GLU A 229 27.83 8.76 16.25
N LEU A 230 26.98 7.79 16.63
CA LEU A 230 27.39 6.54 17.27
C LEU A 230 27.83 5.46 16.26
N GLY A 231 27.78 5.74 14.96
CA GLY A 231 28.11 4.78 13.90
C GLY A 231 27.11 3.64 13.76
N LEU A 232 25.88 3.78 14.29
CA LEU A 232 24.82 2.78 14.17
C LEU A 232 24.07 2.90 12.83
N LEU A 233 24.06 4.09 12.23
CA LEU A 233 23.49 4.33 10.92
C LEU A 233 24.56 4.73 9.90
N GLU A 234 24.41 4.27 8.67
CA GLU A 234 25.07 4.86 7.50
C GLU A 234 24.16 5.88 6.83
N ARG A 235 24.72 7.02 6.41
CA ARG A 235 24.01 8.09 5.70
C ARG A 235 24.61 8.29 4.30
N LYS A 236 23.80 8.25 3.24
CA LYS A 236 24.24 8.43 1.84
C LYS A 236 23.24 9.29 1.05
N ARG A 237 23.73 10.13 0.13
CA ARG A 237 22.92 10.73 -0.95
C ARG A 237 22.94 9.78 -2.15
N ILE A 238 21.85 9.70 -2.90
CA ILE A 238 21.76 8.80 -4.07
C ILE A 238 21.24 9.59 -5.28
N PHE A 239 22.14 10.31 -5.94
CA PHE A 239 21.83 11.19 -7.08
C PHE A 239 21.11 10.47 -8.22
N GLY A 240 21.44 9.20 -8.50
CA GLY A 240 20.79 8.40 -9.54
C GLY A 240 19.33 7.99 -9.25
N LEU A 241 18.75 8.44 -8.14
CA LEU A 241 17.34 8.28 -7.78
C LEU A 241 16.64 9.62 -7.55
N ALA A 242 17.37 10.72 -7.70
CA ALA A 242 16.83 12.05 -7.50
C ALA A 242 15.77 12.34 -8.56
N GLN A 243 14.55 12.58 -8.10
CA GLN A 243 13.45 13.00 -8.97
C GLN A 243 13.48 14.52 -9.19
N SER A 244 13.83 15.26 -8.14
CA SER A 244 14.07 16.70 -8.14
C SER A 244 15.45 17.06 -7.57
N LEU A 245 15.83 18.35 -7.68
CA LEU A 245 17.00 18.89 -6.95
C LEU A 245 16.89 18.74 -5.43
N ALA A 246 15.68 18.68 -4.86
CA ALA A 246 15.47 18.41 -3.44
C ALA A 246 15.79 16.94 -3.10
N ASP A 247 15.38 16.00 -3.95
CA ASP A 247 15.69 14.58 -3.78
C ASP A 247 17.19 14.30 -3.92
N ALA A 248 17.89 15.02 -4.80
CA ALA A 248 19.36 14.96 -4.93
C ALA A 248 20.09 15.36 -3.63
N ARG A 249 19.48 16.25 -2.84
CA ARG A 249 20.01 16.69 -1.54
C ARG A 249 19.60 15.75 -0.40
N THR A 250 18.50 15.01 -0.56
CA THR A 250 17.93 14.12 0.46
C THR A 250 18.89 13.01 0.87
N TYR A 251 18.99 12.80 2.19
CA TYR A 251 19.78 11.73 2.79
C TYR A 251 18.94 10.47 3.01
N HIS A 252 19.47 9.34 2.55
CA HIS A 252 18.98 8.01 2.85
C HIS A 252 19.82 7.39 3.97
N TYR A 253 19.14 6.74 4.90
CA TYR A 253 19.71 6.11 6.09
C TYR A 253 19.51 4.60 6.01
N GLN A 254 20.50 3.84 6.45
CA GLN A 254 20.42 2.38 6.63
C GLN A 254 21.16 1.96 7.90
N LEU A 255 20.88 0.76 8.42
CA LEU A 255 21.67 0.19 9.52
C LEU A 255 23.11 -0.04 9.06
N SER A 256 24.08 0.36 9.89
CA SER A 256 25.46 -0.15 9.76
C SER A 256 25.54 -1.58 10.31
N GLN A 257 26.66 -2.27 10.09
CA GLN A 257 26.90 -3.58 10.72
C GLN A 257 26.81 -3.50 12.26
N LEU A 258 27.29 -2.41 12.87
CA LEU A 258 27.14 -2.18 14.31
C LEU A 258 25.68 -1.89 14.69
N GLY A 259 24.96 -1.09 13.91
CA GLY A 259 23.53 -0.82 14.13
C GLY A 259 22.68 -2.08 14.10
N LEU A 260 22.92 -2.96 13.13
CA LEU A 260 22.25 -4.25 13.00
C LEU A 260 22.50 -5.16 14.21
N ARG A 261 23.77 -5.28 14.63
CA ARG A 261 24.15 -6.05 15.84
C ARG A 261 23.51 -5.48 17.11
N ILE A 262 23.56 -4.15 17.29
CA ILE A 262 22.90 -3.48 18.41
C ILE A 262 21.40 -3.73 18.38
N TYR A 263 20.75 -3.66 17.22
CA TYR A 263 19.31 -3.91 17.10
C TYR A 263 18.94 -5.36 17.48
N ALA A 264 19.68 -6.36 16.98
CA ALA A 264 19.46 -7.77 17.30
C ALA A 264 19.56 -8.06 18.81
N LEU A 265 20.54 -7.46 19.49
CA LEU A 265 20.78 -7.63 20.94
C LEU A 265 19.87 -6.76 21.82
N ALA A 266 19.61 -5.52 21.40
CA ALA A 266 18.84 -4.56 22.19
C ALA A 266 17.33 -4.81 22.08
N CYS A 267 16.84 -5.13 20.89
CA CYS A 267 15.42 -5.10 20.54
C CYS A 267 14.85 -6.50 20.25
N MET A 268 15.51 -7.30 19.40
CA MET A 268 15.00 -8.62 19.00
C MET A 268 15.26 -9.75 20.02
N ARG A 269 16.01 -9.46 21.10
CA ARG A 269 16.41 -10.45 22.14
C ARG A 269 17.09 -11.71 21.57
N VAL A 270 17.84 -11.56 20.48
CA VAL A 270 18.54 -12.67 19.81
C VAL A 270 19.58 -13.28 20.74
N ASN A 271 19.49 -14.59 20.97
CA ASN A 271 20.42 -15.33 21.84
C ASN A 271 21.70 -15.74 21.13
N MET A 272 21.67 -15.90 19.80
CA MET A 272 22.84 -16.29 18.99
C MET A 272 22.90 -15.51 17.68
N LEU A 273 24.01 -14.79 17.47
CA LEU A 273 24.36 -14.26 16.15
C LEU A 273 25.15 -15.33 15.37
N HIS A 274 24.46 -16.08 14.52
CA HIS A 274 25.11 -16.96 13.56
C HIS A 274 25.40 -16.19 12.26
N GLU A 275 26.69 -16.04 11.93
CA GLU A 275 27.14 -15.55 10.62
C GLU A 275 27.26 -16.68 9.58
N ASP A 276 27.13 -17.93 10.02
CA ASP A 276 27.13 -19.14 9.19
C ASP A 276 25.84 -19.22 8.33
N PRO A 277 25.93 -19.29 7.00
CA PRO A 277 24.76 -19.38 6.12
C PRO A 277 24.00 -20.70 6.22
N ASP A 278 24.63 -21.78 6.72
CA ASP A 278 24.04 -23.12 6.79
C ASP A 278 23.26 -23.35 8.10
N LEU A 279 23.32 -22.40 9.06
CA LEU A 279 22.60 -22.45 10.34
C LEU A 279 21.36 -21.54 10.38
N PRO A 280 20.27 -21.93 11.08
CA PRO A 280 19.12 -21.06 11.32
C PRO A 280 19.49 -19.79 12.09
N LYS A 281 19.42 -18.64 11.41
CA LYS A 281 19.70 -17.30 11.96
C LYS A 281 18.46 -16.63 12.55
N GLN A 282 18.50 -16.17 13.80
CA GLN A 282 17.36 -15.50 14.46
C GLN A 282 17.10 -14.06 13.94
N HIS A 283 17.95 -13.52 13.08
CA HIS A 283 17.81 -12.20 12.46
C HIS A 283 18.43 -12.18 11.05
N PHE A 284 18.07 -11.19 10.24
CA PHE A 284 18.65 -10.98 8.91
C PHE A 284 20.04 -10.35 9.00
N LEU A 285 20.98 -10.83 8.18
CA LEU A 285 22.32 -10.28 8.00
C LEU A 285 22.27 -9.04 7.10
N HIS A 286 23.31 -8.21 7.13
CA HIS A 286 23.41 -7.03 6.27
C HIS A 286 23.36 -7.38 4.75
N SER A 287 23.81 -8.58 4.37
CA SER A 287 23.71 -9.12 3.00
C SER A 287 22.29 -9.48 2.55
N ASP A 288 21.39 -9.81 3.50
CA ASP A 288 19.96 -10.03 3.24
C ASP A 288 19.21 -8.70 3.09
N LEU A 289 19.60 -7.70 3.89
CA LEU A 289 19.05 -6.34 3.88
C LEU A 289 19.62 -5.45 2.76
N ALA A 290 20.67 -5.91 2.06
CA ALA A 290 21.33 -5.14 1.02
C ALA A 290 20.43 -4.88 -0.20
N ILE A 291 20.15 -3.60 -0.46
CA ILE A 291 19.52 -3.15 -1.72
C ILE A 291 20.59 -3.23 -2.82
N ARG A 292 20.42 -4.21 -3.72
CA ARG A 292 21.32 -4.47 -4.86
C ARG A 292 20.95 -3.55 -6.04
N ALA A 293 21.04 -4.04 -7.28
CA ALA A 293 20.70 -3.28 -8.49
C ALA A 293 19.21 -2.87 -8.65
N GLN A 294 18.38 -3.07 -7.62
CA GLN A 294 16.93 -2.75 -7.62
C GLN A 294 16.63 -1.48 -6.79
N GLY A 295 17.49 -0.46 -6.88
CA GLY A 295 17.34 0.78 -6.12
C GLY A 295 15.99 1.45 -6.36
N GLU A 296 15.73 1.86 -7.61
CA GLU A 296 14.50 2.56 -8.03
C GLU A 296 13.22 1.83 -7.58
N HIS A 297 13.13 0.53 -7.86
CA HIS A 297 12.04 -0.35 -7.43
C HIS A 297 11.84 -0.33 -5.91
N HIS A 298 12.93 -0.47 -5.14
CA HIS A 298 12.88 -0.43 -3.68
C HIS A 298 12.33 0.92 -3.18
N PHE A 299 12.82 2.04 -3.70
CA PHE A 299 12.41 3.37 -3.20
C PHE A 299 11.00 3.76 -3.61
N MET A 300 10.57 3.43 -4.84
CA MET A 300 9.19 3.61 -5.28
C MET A 300 8.22 2.84 -4.38
N LEU A 301 8.55 1.57 -4.08
CA LEU A 301 7.80 0.76 -3.13
C LEU A 301 7.81 1.35 -1.70
N GLN A 302 8.95 1.82 -1.19
CA GLN A 302 9.00 2.40 0.16
C GLN A 302 8.24 3.73 0.27
N SER A 303 8.21 4.56 -0.79
CA SER A 303 7.41 5.79 -0.81
C SER A 303 5.91 5.49 -0.81
N PHE A 304 5.47 4.51 -1.59
CA PHE A 304 4.08 4.01 -1.53
C PHE A 304 3.73 3.46 -0.14
N LEU A 305 4.61 2.63 0.44
CA LEU A 305 4.39 2.04 1.76
C LEU A 305 4.36 3.11 2.85
N SER A 306 5.21 4.13 2.79
CA SER A 306 5.23 5.17 3.81
C SER A 306 4.00 6.06 3.75
N GLU A 307 3.54 6.42 2.56
CA GLU A 307 2.27 7.14 2.36
C GLU A 307 1.07 6.32 2.85
N CYS A 308 0.97 5.04 2.46
CA CYS A 308 -0.15 4.19 2.83
C CYS A 308 -0.18 3.86 4.34
N ILE A 309 0.97 3.52 4.94
CA ILE A 309 1.08 3.24 6.38
C ILE A 309 0.86 4.51 7.20
N GLY A 310 1.35 5.67 6.76
CA GLY A 310 1.08 6.95 7.42
C GLY A 310 -0.41 7.26 7.50
N LEU A 311 -1.15 7.13 6.40
CA LEU A 311 -2.61 7.32 6.38
C LEU A 311 -3.34 6.37 7.35
N LEU A 312 -2.89 5.11 7.46
CA LEU A 312 -3.44 4.15 8.41
C LEU A 312 -3.15 4.55 9.86
N TRP A 313 -1.92 4.96 10.17
CA TRP A 313 -1.48 5.36 11.51
C TRP A 313 -2.15 6.65 11.99
N ASP A 314 -2.35 7.62 11.10
CA ASP A 314 -3.12 8.85 11.37
C ASP A 314 -4.60 8.57 11.72
N ASN A 315 -5.09 7.39 11.36
CA ASN A 315 -6.44 6.88 11.71
C ASN A 315 -6.38 5.81 12.82
N GLN A 316 -5.26 5.73 13.56
CA GLN A 316 -5.02 4.77 14.66
C GLN A 316 -5.13 3.29 14.25
N MET A 317 -4.91 2.99 12.96
CA MET A 317 -4.95 1.64 12.40
C MET A 317 -3.54 1.03 12.28
N TYR A 318 -3.03 0.45 13.37
CA TYR A 318 -1.75 -0.26 13.34
C TYR A 318 -1.90 -1.63 12.67
N LEU A 319 -1.04 -1.92 11.69
CA LEU A 319 -0.98 -3.24 11.04
C LEU A 319 0.45 -3.70 10.76
N PRO A 320 0.73 -5.01 10.82
CA PRO A 320 2.01 -5.55 10.39
C PRO A 320 2.14 -5.47 8.87
N SER A 321 3.37 -5.34 8.38
CA SER A 321 3.68 -5.45 6.96
C SER A 321 5.07 -6.02 6.72
N SER A 322 5.29 -6.70 5.59
CA SER A 322 6.60 -7.26 5.27
C SER A 322 6.79 -7.63 3.80
N GLU A 323 8.03 -7.70 3.34
CA GLU A 323 8.38 -8.39 2.09
C GLU A 323 8.05 -9.90 2.14
N TRP A 324 7.83 -10.52 0.97
CA TRP A 324 7.52 -11.96 0.85
C TRP A 324 8.54 -12.90 1.53
N ARG A 325 9.82 -12.49 1.66
CA ARG A 325 10.85 -13.32 2.33
C ARG A 325 10.58 -13.55 3.81
N ARG A 326 9.73 -12.71 4.42
CA ARG A 326 9.29 -12.80 5.82
C ARG A 326 7.94 -13.51 5.94
N TYR A 327 7.21 -13.71 4.85
CA TYR A 327 5.95 -14.44 4.81
C TYR A 327 5.77 -15.12 3.44
N LEU A 328 6.09 -16.41 3.39
CA LEU A 328 6.00 -17.22 2.18
C LEU A 328 4.56 -17.69 1.97
N TYR A 329 4.01 -17.43 0.79
CA TYR A 329 2.83 -18.16 0.30
C TYR A 329 3.29 -19.52 -0.21
N LEU A 330 2.95 -20.58 0.51
CA LEU A 330 3.22 -21.96 0.12
C LEU A 330 1.95 -22.56 -0.50
N ASN A 331 2.10 -23.23 -1.63
CA ASN A 331 1.02 -23.93 -2.31
C ASN A 331 0.79 -25.34 -1.71
N ALA A 332 -0.02 -26.18 -2.37
CA ALA A 332 -0.29 -27.56 -1.93
C ALA A 332 0.93 -28.51 -2.02
N GLN A 333 2.05 -28.05 -2.58
CA GLN A 333 3.31 -28.77 -2.76
C GLN A 333 4.45 -28.16 -1.91
N ASP A 334 4.13 -27.26 -0.97
CA ASP A 334 5.08 -26.45 -0.18
C ASP A 334 6.01 -25.56 -1.03
N GLU A 335 5.59 -25.18 -2.24
CA GLU A 335 6.34 -24.33 -3.16
C GLU A 335 5.88 -22.86 -3.10
N ALA A 336 6.85 -21.94 -3.04
CA ALA A 336 6.60 -20.50 -3.12
C ALA A 336 6.57 -20.00 -4.58
N ASN A 337 5.47 -20.28 -5.29
CA ASN A 337 5.27 -19.93 -6.70
C ASN A 337 5.01 -18.44 -6.94
N TYR A 338 4.18 -17.82 -6.08
CA TYR A 338 3.92 -16.38 -6.08
C TYR A 338 4.72 -15.68 -4.98
N ARG A 339 5.30 -14.52 -5.32
CA ARG A 339 6.25 -13.78 -4.48
C ARG A 339 6.01 -12.27 -4.71
N PRO A 340 5.10 -11.64 -3.97
CA PRO A 340 4.85 -10.20 -4.12
C PRO A 340 6.04 -9.39 -3.61
N ASP A 341 6.12 -8.13 -4.03
CA ASP A 341 7.14 -7.22 -3.52
C ASP A 341 6.92 -6.89 -2.03
N TRP A 342 5.67 -6.73 -1.61
CA TRP A 342 5.30 -6.52 -0.20
C TRP A 342 3.92 -7.10 0.15
N ILE A 343 3.66 -7.27 1.44
CA ILE A 343 2.40 -7.82 1.99
C ILE A 343 1.94 -6.91 3.13
N LEU A 344 0.68 -6.49 3.10
CA LEU A 344 -0.03 -5.86 4.21
C LEU A 344 -0.94 -6.90 4.87
N PHE A 345 -0.96 -6.91 6.19
CA PHE A 345 -1.82 -7.78 7.00
C PHE A 345 -2.99 -6.97 7.58
N LYS A 346 -4.04 -7.65 8.03
CA LYS A 346 -5.13 -6.97 8.75
C LYS A 346 -4.61 -6.34 10.05
N PRO A 347 -5.11 -5.15 10.42
CA PRO A 347 -5.00 -4.64 11.78
C PRO A 347 -5.47 -5.71 12.78
N ASN A 348 -4.71 -5.91 13.85
CA ASN A 348 -4.98 -6.96 14.83
C ASN A 348 -4.42 -6.58 16.20
N SER A 349 -5.10 -7.03 17.26
CA SER A 349 -4.78 -6.65 18.64
C SER A 349 -3.37 -7.04 19.09
N TYR A 350 -2.79 -8.12 18.54
CA TYR A 350 -1.42 -8.53 18.86
C TYR A 350 -0.39 -7.51 18.35
N PHE A 351 -0.46 -7.12 17.08
CA PHE A 351 0.45 -6.12 16.55
C PHE A 351 0.20 -4.73 17.15
N THR A 352 -1.06 -4.36 17.39
CA THR A 352 -1.42 -3.14 18.12
C THR A 352 -0.75 -3.09 19.50
N SER A 353 -0.82 -4.17 20.30
CA SER A 353 -0.17 -4.17 21.61
C SER A 353 1.37 -4.10 21.51
N LEU A 354 1.98 -4.67 20.45
CA LEU A 354 3.42 -4.47 20.21
C LEU A 354 3.77 -3.01 19.90
N VAL A 355 2.89 -2.24 19.25
CA VAL A 355 3.10 -0.79 19.03
C VAL A 355 2.93 -0.02 20.34
N GLU A 356 1.80 -0.21 21.04
CA GLU A 356 1.46 0.49 22.28
C GLU A 356 2.45 0.21 23.42
N GLU A 357 2.91 -1.04 23.56
CA GLU A 357 3.89 -1.44 24.59
C GLU A 357 5.35 -1.14 24.20
N ASN A 358 5.61 -0.56 23.02
CA ASN A 358 6.95 -0.29 22.47
C ASN A 358 7.80 -1.55 22.20
N ARG A 359 7.13 -2.64 21.82
CA ARG A 359 7.68 -3.99 21.62
C ARG A 359 7.70 -4.45 20.16
N VAL A 360 7.54 -3.56 19.17
CA VAL A 360 7.55 -3.91 17.73
C VAL A 360 8.79 -4.69 17.25
N GLY A 361 9.92 -4.60 17.96
CA GLY A 361 11.11 -5.41 17.70
C GLY A 361 10.93 -6.91 17.98
N GLU A 362 9.82 -7.28 18.64
CA GLU A 362 9.36 -8.65 18.92
C GLU A 362 8.34 -9.15 17.88
N ASP A 363 8.03 -8.36 16.83
CA ASP A 363 7.20 -8.79 15.72
C ASP A 363 7.81 -10.01 15.00
N ILE A 364 7.02 -11.07 14.82
CA ILE A 364 7.44 -12.34 14.22
C ILE A 364 7.84 -12.19 12.75
N LEU A 365 7.36 -11.16 12.04
CA LEU A 365 7.85 -10.80 10.70
C LEU A 365 9.29 -10.27 10.71
N SER A 366 9.82 -9.91 11.89
CA SER A 366 11.25 -9.59 12.09
C SER A 366 12.13 -10.85 12.16
N VAL A 367 11.56 -12.00 12.54
CA VAL A 367 12.26 -13.29 12.67
C VAL A 367 12.33 -14.00 11.30
N PRO A 368 13.51 -14.43 10.83
CA PRO A 368 13.65 -15.19 9.58
C PRO A 368 12.90 -16.53 9.61
N VAL A 369 12.33 -16.91 8.46
CA VAL A 369 11.40 -18.05 8.34
C VAL A 369 12.00 -19.37 8.83
N GLN A 370 13.27 -19.65 8.54
CA GLN A 370 13.93 -20.90 8.99
C GLN A 370 14.09 -21.02 10.52
N SER A 371 13.97 -19.91 11.25
CA SER A 371 14.29 -19.81 12.68
C SER A 371 13.06 -19.62 13.56
N ARG A 372 11.86 -19.65 12.97
CA ARG A 372 10.59 -19.57 13.68
C ARG A 372 10.33 -20.85 14.46
N THR A 373 10.20 -20.69 15.77
CA THR A 373 9.73 -21.72 16.70
C THR A 373 8.29 -22.14 16.38
N GLN A 374 7.82 -23.20 17.00
CA GLN A 374 6.42 -23.61 16.88
C GLN A 374 5.45 -22.53 17.40
N GLN A 375 5.81 -21.86 18.50
CA GLN A 375 5.06 -20.73 19.05
C GLN A 375 4.97 -19.55 18.07
N ASP A 376 6.07 -19.22 17.37
CA ASP A 376 6.06 -18.16 16.35
C ASP A 376 5.09 -18.48 15.20
N LYS A 377 5.01 -19.76 14.79
CA LYS A 377 4.08 -20.21 13.74
C LYS A 377 2.63 -20.14 14.21
N GLU A 378 2.36 -20.46 15.47
CA GLU A 378 1.02 -20.39 16.06
C GLU A 378 0.51 -18.94 16.17
N ILE A 379 1.35 -18.01 16.64
CA ILE A 379 1.00 -16.58 16.69
C ILE A 379 0.83 -16.02 15.27
N LEU A 380 1.69 -16.41 14.32
CA LEU A 380 1.55 -16.02 12.91
C LEU A 380 0.21 -16.50 12.33
N ALA A 381 -0.15 -17.77 12.52
CA ALA A 381 -1.40 -18.34 12.05
C ALA A 381 -2.65 -17.74 12.74
N GLY A 382 -2.53 -17.37 14.02
CA GLY A 382 -3.62 -16.81 14.82
C GLY A 382 -3.91 -15.32 14.58
N HIS A 383 -2.89 -14.52 14.25
CA HIS A 383 -3.00 -13.05 14.22
C HIS A 383 -2.69 -12.40 12.85
N TYR A 384 -1.89 -13.04 12.00
CA TYR A 384 -1.39 -12.43 10.76
C TYR A 384 -2.17 -12.93 9.54
N GLN A 385 -3.35 -12.36 9.33
CA GLN A 385 -4.13 -12.57 8.10
C GLN A 385 -3.69 -11.55 7.01
N PRO A 386 -3.11 -11.98 5.88
CA PRO A 386 -2.85 -11.09 4.75
C PRO A 386 -4.14 -10.46 4.21
N ILE A 387 -4.10 -9.17 3.86
CA ILE A 387 -5.24 -8.44 3.27
C ILE A 387 -4.92 -7.88 1.88
N VAL A 388 -3.69 -7.41 1.64
CA VAL A 388 -3.25 -6.88 0.35
C VAL A 388 -1.84 -7.39 0.02
N SER A 389 -1.66 -7.96 -1.17
CA SER A 389 -0.32 -8.12 -1.76
C SER A 389 0.02 -6.92 -2.64
N ILE A 390 1.26 -6.47 -2.61
CA ILE A 390 1.75 -5.30 -3.35
C ILE A 390 2.77 -5.75 -4.39
N GLU A 391 2.60 -5.22 -5.59
CA GLU A 391 3.47 -5.40 -6.74
C GLU A 391 3.92 -4.02 -7.23
N CYS A 392 5.20 -3.88 -7.60
CA CYS A 392 5.73 -2.65 -8.18
C CYS A 392 6.18 -2.87 -9.63
N ASP A 393 5.72 -1.99 -10.53
CA ASP A 393 6.16 -1.89 -11.91
C ASP A 393 6.82 -0.52 -12.13
N THR A 394 8.15 -0.50 -12.19
CA THR A 394 8.95 0.71 -12.49
C THR A 394 8.88 1.13 -13.96
N GLY A 395 7.75 0.90 -14.65
CA GLY A 395 7.54 1.15 -16.07
C GLY A 395 8.28 0.21 -17.04
N ALA A 396 9.26 -0.56 -16.56
CA ALA A 396 10.11 -1.43 -17.36
C ALA A 396 9.59 -2.86 -17.53
N MET A 397 8.54 -3.28 -16.81
CA MET A 397 8.05 -4.66 -16.92
C MET A 397 7.36 -4.88 -18.27
N ARG A 398 7.65 -6.00 -18.95
CA ARG A 398 6.95 -6.35 -20.19
C ARG A 398 5.55 -6.91 -19.90
N ALA A 399 4.64 -6.77 -20.86
CA ALA A 399 3.26 -7.19 -20.71
C ALA A 399 3.11 -8.70 -20.44
N GLU A 400 3.94 -9.54 -21.08
CA GLU A 400 3.94 -10.98 -20.88
C GLU A 400 4.32 -11.34 -19.44
N ARG A 401 5.29 -10.63 -18.85
CA ARG A 401 5.72 -10.85 -17.46
C ARG A 401 4.67 -10.41 -16.44
N LEU A 402 3.90 -9.36 -16.75
CA LEU A 402 2.74 -8.95 -15.95
C LEU A 402 1.61 -9.99 -16.02
N GLN A 403 1.35 -10.53 -17.22
CA GLN A 403 0.41 -11.63 -17.42
C GLN A 403 0.84 -12.90 -16.67
N GLU A 404 2.11 -13.31 -16.76
CA GLU A 404 2.66 -14.43 -15.99
C GLU A 404 2.49 -14.25 -14.48
N LYS A 405 2.73 -13.04 -13.93
CA LYS A 405 2.46 -12.76 -12.52
C LYS A 405 0.97 -12.90 -12.18
N ALA A 406 0.10 -12.33 -13.01
CA ALA A 406 -1.35 -12.42 -12.81
C ALA A 406 -1.89 -13.87 -12.89
N ILE A 407 -1.35 -14.69 -13.79
CA ILE A 407 -1.66 -16.13 -13.88
C ILE A 407 -1.27 -16.84 -12.57
N ARG A 408 -0.06 -16.60 -12.05
CA ARG A 408 0.37 -17.20 -10.76
C ARG A 408 -0.51 -16.76 -9.58
N ILE A 409 -0.95 -15.50 -9.56
CA ILE A 409 -1.92 -15.01 -8.56
C ILE A 409 -3.23 -15.79 -8.66
N LYS A 410 -3.74 -15.99 -9.88
CA LYS A 410 -4.95 -16.77 -10.15
C LYS A 410 -4.84 -18.24 -9.75
N ASP A 411 -3.72 -18.88 -10.04
CA ASP A 411 -3.50 -20.29 -9.72
C ASP A 411 -3.36 -20.50 -8.21
N GLU A 412 -2.69 -19.57 -7.52
CA GLU A 412 -2.46 -19.60 -6.07
C GLU A 412 -3.53 -18.86 -5.24
N LYS A 413 -4.67 -18.46 -5.84
CA LYS A 413 -5.73 -17.62 -5.22
C LYS A 413 -6.36 -18.15 -3.93
N ARG A 414 -6.05 -19.38 -3.54
CA ARG A 414 -6.45 -20.00 -2.26
C ARG A 414 -5.54 -19.62 -1.08
N TYR A 415 -4.29 -19.24 -1.37
CA TYR A 415 -3.24 -19.01 -0.38
C TYR A 415 -2.90 -17.53 -0.21
N ILE A 416 -3.11 -16.73 -1.25
CA ILE A 416 -2.81 -15.29 -1.30
C ILE A 416 -4.02 -14.43 -0.85
N PRO A 417 -3.81 -13.16 -0.47
CA PRO A 417 -4.90 -12.22 -0.23
C PRO A 417 -5.75 -11.99 -1.49
N LYS A 418 -7.05 -11.74 -1.28
CA LYS A 418 -8.01 -11.41 -2.36
C LYS A 418 -7.60 -10.17 -3.16
N CYS A 419 -6.96 -9.19 -2.52
CA CYS A 419 -6.58 -7.93 -3.15
C CYS A 419 -5.09 -7.88 -3.53
N THR A 420 -4.82 -7.50 -4.78
CA THR A 420 -3.48 -7.14 -5.25
C THR A 420 -3.45 -5.67 -5.67
N ALA A 421 -2.54 -4.90 -5.05
CA ALA A 421 -2.24 -3.52 -5.43
C ALA A 421 -1.01 -3.50 -6.34
N ILE A 422 -1.14 -3.01 -7.57
CA ILE A 422 -0.05 -2.82 -8.52
C ILE A 422 0.28 -1.33 -8.62
N LEU A 423 1.41 -0.98 -8.01
CA LEU A 423 2.02 0.34 -8.10
C LEU A 423 2.69 0.51 -9.45
N VAL A 424 2.13 1.39 -10.28
CA VAL A 424 2.72 1.78 -11.55
C VAL A 424 3.56 3.04 -11.33
N GLY A 425 4.86 2.94 -11.63
CA GLY A 425 5.78 4.07 -11.56
C GLY A 425 5.50 5.13 -12.61
N ASP A 426 5.57 6.39 -12.20
CA ASP A 426 5.79 7.49 -13.13
C ASP A 426 7.23 7.39 -13.67
N ALA A 427 7.42 7.52 -14.98
CA ALA A 427 8.72 7.38 -15.63
C ALA A 427 9.73 8.45 -15.12
N SER A 428 11.00 8.06 -15.05
CA SER A 428 12.10 8.84 -14.47
C SER A 428 12.20 10.29 -14.97
N LEU A 429 12.68 11.18 -14.10
CA LEU A 429 12.44 12.61 -14.22
C LEU A 429 13.52 13.41 -14.97
N GLY A 430 13.02 14.44 -15.65
CA GLY A 430 13.62 15.78 -15.78
C GLY A 430 12.47 16.80 -15.62
N GLU A 431 12.67 18.11 -15.51
CA GLU A 431 11.59 18.96 -14.97
C GLU A 431 10.49 19.41 -15.98
N GLU A 432 10.66 19.25 -17.29
CA GLU A 432 9.91 20.06 -18.28
C GLU A 432 8.53 19.57 -18.84
N SER A 433 7.83 18.54 -18.30
CA SER A 433 6.53 18.16 -18.93
C SER A 433 5.49 17.42 -18.08
N HIS A 434 5.04 18.02 -16.98
CA HIS A 434 3.95 17.46 -16.13
C HIS A 434 2.70 16.99 -16.91
N LYS A 435 2.19 17.77 -17.88
CA LYS A 435 0.97 17.40 -18.64
C LYS A 435 1.18 16.20 -19.57
N LYS A 436 2.32 16.13 -20.27
CA LYS A 436 2.62 15.03 -21.20
C LYS A 436 2.84 13.73 -20.45
N ARG A 437 3.57 13.79 -19.33
CA ARG A 437 3.84 12.61 -18.49
C ARG A 437 2.62 12.08 -17.76
N PHE A 438 1.71 12.94 -17.33
CA PHE A 438 0.42 12.51 -16.77
C PHE A 438 -0.39 11.67 -17.79
N GLN A 439 -0.29 11.99 -19.09
CA GLN A 439 -0.88 11.16 -20.14
C GLN A 439 -0.08 9.86 -20.36
N GLU A 440 1.26 9.92 -20.41
CA GLU A 440 2.12 8.73 -20.57
C GLU A 440 1.94 7.73 -19.42
N SER A 441 1.81 8.19 -18.17
CA SER A 441 1.56 7.32 -17.03
C SER A 441 0.12 6.82 -16.94
N LYS A 442 -0.90 7.61 -17.32
CA LYS A 442 -2.27 7.07 -17.54
C LYS A 442 -2.30 6.00 -18.64
N VAL A 443 -1.50 6.15 -19.70
CA VAL A 443 -1.34 5.11 -20.74
C VAL A 443 -0.64 3.87 -20.15
N ARG A 444 0.40 4.02 -19.33
CA ARG A 444 1.04 2.88 -18.65
C ARG A 444 0.08 2.15 -17.71
N VAL A 445 -0.64 2.86 -16.85
CA VAL A 445 -1.68 2.29 -15.96
C VAL A 445 -2.72 1.51 -16.77
N ARG A 446 -3.23 2.08 -17.86
CA ARG A 446 -4.15 1.39 -18.77
C ARG A 446 -3.54 0.12 -19.36
N ASN A 447 -2.28 0.17 -19.81
CA ASN A 447 -1.59 -0.99 -20.40
C ASN A 447 -1.34 -2.10 -19.36
N VAL A 448 -0.97 -1.75 -18.13
CA VAL A 448 -0.81 -2.71 -17.02
C VAL A 448 -2.16 -3.35 -16.67
N GLY A 449 -3.21 -2.54 -16.51
CA GLY A 449 -4.56 -3.05 -16.25
C GLY A 449 -5.10 -3.93 -17.39
N ASN A 450 -4.80 -3.60 -18.65
CA ASN A 450 -5.15 -4.44 -19.80
C ASN A 450 -4.38 -5.76 -19.81
N ALA A 451 -3.08 -5.75 -19.49
CA ALA A 451 -2.29 -6.99 -19.37
C ALA A 451 -2.84 -7.91 -18.27
N VAL A 452 -3.20 -7.34 -17.11
CA VAL A 452 -3.87 -8.08 -16.02
C VAL A 452 -5.25 -8.58 -16.47
N LYS A 453 -6.10 -7.74 -17.08
CA LYS A 453 -7.41 -8.14 -17.64
C LYS A 453 -7.26 -9.39 -18.48
N THR A 454 -6.37 -9.39 -19.48
CA THR A 454 -6.17 -10.53 -20.40
C THR A 454 -5.84 -11.85 -19.70
N ALA A 455 -5.14 -11.82 -18.56
CA ALA A 455 -4.74 -13.02 -17.83
C ALA A 455 -5.84 -13.61 -16.93
N ILE A 456 -6.64 -12.74 -16.29
CA ILE A 456 -7.51 -13.12 -15.15
C ILE A 456 -8.93 -12.52 -15.23
N GLU A 457 -9.40 -12.18 -16.43
CA GLU A 457 -10.70 -11.55 -16.66
C GLU A 457 -11.87 -12.23 -15.93
N ASN A 458 -11.96 -13.56 -15.98
CA ASN A 458 -13.05 -14.30 -15.32
C ASN A 458 -13.05 -14.13 -13.80
N GLU A 459 -11.87 -14.19 -13.18
CA GLU A 459 -11.68 -14.05 -11.73
C GLU A 459 -12.05 -12.64 -11.24
N LEU A 460 -11.79 -11.62 -12.06
CA LEU A 460 -12.16 -10.22 -11.78
C LEU A 460 -13.66 -9.98 -11.99
N ILE A 461 -14.26 -10.59 -13.02
CA ILE A 461 -15.70 -10.53 -13.31
C ILE A 461 -16.55 -11.21 -12.23
N GLN A 462 -16.01 -12.25 -11.59
CA GLN A 462 -16.65 -13.01 -10.52
C GLN A 462 -16.34 -12.45 -9.12
N ASP A 463 -15.58 -11.36 -9.03
CA ASP A 463 -15.05 -10.78 -7.79
C ASP A 463 -14.38 -11.84 -6.89
N GLU A 464 -13.70 -12.83 -7.48
CA GLU A 464 -12.85 -13.79 -6.77
C GLU A 464 -11.51 -13.17 -6.38
N LEU A 465 -10.98 -12.28 -7.23
CA LEU A 465 -9.79 -11.48 -7.01
C LEU A 465 -10.13 -10.00 -7.18
N ILE A 466 -9.43 -9.12 -6.47
CA ILE A 466 -9.57 -7.66 -6.53
C ILE A 466 -8.22 -7.08 -6.96
N PHE A 467 -8.22 -6.23 -7.98
CA PHE A 467 -7.01 -5.56 -8.45
C PHE A 467 -7.14 -4.04 -8.37
N LEU A 468 -6.19 -3.41 -7.69
CA LEU A 468 -6.01 -1.97 -7.63
C LEU A 468 -4.77 -1.61 -8.46
N VAL A 469 -4.92 -0.93 -9.59
CA VAL A 469 -3.83 -0.60 -10.52
C VAL A 469 -3.79 0.90 -10.72
N SER A 470 -2.80 1.58 -10.14
CA SER A 470 -2.68 3.04 -10.26
C SER A 470 -1.28 3.55 -9.91
N ARG A 471 -1.12 4.86 -9.98
CA ARG A 471 0.06 5.60 -9.50
C ARG A 471 0.01 5.76 -7.98
N GLN A 472 1.17 6.05 -7.37
CA GLN A 472 1.41 6.03 -5.93
C GLN A 472 0.28 6.64 -5.08
N SER A 473 -0.01 7.93 -5.23
CA SER A 473 -0.94 8.65 -4.33
C SER A 473 -2.38 8.17 -4.43
N ILE A 474 -2.85 7.89 -5.65
CA ILE A 474 -4.20 7.34 -5.89
C ILE A 474 -4.31 5.92 -5.32
N LEU A 475 -3.26 5.11 -5.51
CA LEU A 475 -3.22 3.73 -5.01
C LEU A 475 -3.14 3.70 -3.48
N ALA A 476 -2.39 4.62 -2.85
CA ALA A 476 -2.23 4.67 -1.39
C ALA A 476 -3.56 4.97 -0.70
N GLY A 477 -4.28 6.00 -1.16
CA GLY A 477 -5.62 6.33 -0.67
C GLY A 477 -6.64 5.20 -0.88
N THR A 478 -6.63 4.56 -2.06
CA THR A 478 -7.57 3.46 -2.34
C THR A 478 -7.24 2.18 -1.56
N THR A 479 -5.94 1.90 -1.33
CA THR A 479 -5.50 0.78 -0.49
C THR A 479 -5.84 1.03 0.98
N PHE A 480 -5.70 2.28 1.46
CA PHE A 480 -6.16 2.70 2.78
C PHE A 480 -7.68 2.44 2.94
N GLN A 481 -8.51 2.91 1.99
CA GLN A 481 -9.96 2.67 2.01
C GLN A 481 -10.30 1.17 2.01
N TYR A 482 -9.61 0.35 1.21
CA TYR A 482 -9.80 -1.10 1.20
C TYR A 482 -9.53 -1.73 2.58
N ILE A 483 -8.45 -1.34 3.24
CA ILE A 483 -8.04 -1.87 4.56
C ILE A 483 -8.96 -1.34 5.66
N GLN A 484 -9.32 -0.06 5.64
CA GLN A 484 -10.24 0.58 6.57
C GLN A 484 -11.57 -0.18 6.67
N HIS A 485 -12.07 -0.66 5.52
CA HIS A 485 -13.31 -1.43 5.44
C HIS A 485 -13.10 -2.94 5.39
N SER A 486 -11.96 -3.45 5.88
CA SER A 486 -11.64 -4.89 5.98
C SER A 486 -11.76 -5.69 4.67
N GLY A 487 -11.65 -4.99 3.54
CA GLY A 487 -11.78 -5.52 2.19
C GLY A 487 -13.18 -5.43 1.57
N ASP A 488 -14.14 -4.81 2.25
CA ASP A 488 -15.50 -4.57 1.77
C ASP A 488 -15.71 -3.12 1.31
N PHE A 489 -15.50 -2.86 0.02
CA PHE A 489 -15.82 -1.56 -0.59
C PHE A 489 -17.33 -1.25 -0.63
N PHE A 490 -18.22 -2.22 -0.44
CA PHE A 490 -19.68 -1.98 -0.47
C PHE A 490 -20.18 -1.41 0.86
N GLY A 491 -19.56 -1.80 1.99
CA GLY A 491 -19.85 -1.25 3.32
C GLY A 491 -19.64 0.27 3.47
N LEU A 492 -19.01 0.93 2.50
CA LEU A 492 -18.91 2.39 2.40
C LEU A 492 -20.24 3.06 1.97
N PHE A 493 -21.25 2.28 1.58
CA PHE A 493 -22.46 2.76 0.90
C PHE A 493 -23.79 2.21 1.44
N PRO A 494 -24.03 2.18 2.77
CA PRO A 494 -25.21 1.53 3.35
C PRO A 494 -26.54 2.10 2.83
N ASP A 495 -26.62 3.40 2.56
CA ASP A 495 -27.84 4.07 2.10
C ASP A 495 -27.98 4.17 0.57
N LEU A 496 -27.05 3.61 -0.20
CA LEU A 496 -26.99 3.84 -1.65
C LEU A 496 -28.22 3.25 -2.38
N GLU A 497 -28.69 2.07 -1.99
CA GLU A 497 -29.92 1.47 -2.55
C GLU A 497 -31.14 2.40 -2.41
N ALA A 498 -31.29 3.03 -1.24
CA ALA A 498 -32.37 3.98 -0.97
C ALA A 498 -32.22 5.26 -1.80
N HIS A 499 -31.00 5.78 -1.95
CA HIS A 499 -30.74 6.94 -2.81
C HIS A 499 -31.02 6.63 -4.28
N LEU A 500 -30.56 5.48 -4.79
CA LEU A 500 -30.83 5.04 -6.16
C LEU A 500 -32.34 4.84 -6.39
N SER A 501 -33.06 4.24 -5.44
CA SER A 501 -34.52 4.07 -5.53
C SER A 501 -35.29 5.40 -5.56
N LEU A 502 -34.81 6.43 -4.83
CA LEU A 502 -35.36 7.78 -4.90
C LEU A 502 -35.00 8.53 -6.20
N LYS A 503 -33.92 8.14 -6.88
CA LYS A 503 -33.46 8.73 -8.15
C LYS A 503 -34.09 8.07 -9.37
N PHE A 504 -34.41 6.78 -9.27
CA PHE A 504 -35.12 6.00 -10.26
C PHE A 504 -36.54 5.60 -9.77
N PRO A 505 -37.41 6.55 -9.34
CA PRO A 505 -38.68 6.23 -8.67
C PRO A 505 -39.71 5.55 -9.60
N ARG A 506 -39.44 5.51 -10.91
CA ARG A 506 -40.24 4.81 -11.93
C ARG A 506 -39.71 3.41 -12.25
N SER A 507 -38.48 3.12 -11.83
CA SER A 507 -37.83 1.84 -12.06
C SER A 507 -38.08 0.87 -10.89
N ILE A 508 -38.05 -0.43 -11.18
CA ILE A 508 -38.17 -1.47 -10.15
C ILE A 508 -36.77 -2.01 -9.83
N PRO A 509 -36.34 -2.09 -8.55
CA PRO A 509 -35.16 -2.86 -8.18
C PRO A 509 -35.29 -4.31 -8.66
N MET A 510 -34.31 -4.81 -9.40
CA MET A 510 -34.29 -6.17 -9.92
C MET A 510 -33.57 -7.11 -8.95
N SER A 511 -34.15 -8.27 -8.67
CA SER A 511 -33.44 -9.31 -7.94
C SER A 511 -32.33 -9.94 -8.78
N MET A 512 -31.29 -10.44 -8.12
CA MET A 512 -30.20 -11.17 -8.80
C MET A 512 -30.67 -12.44 -9.53
N LYS A 513 -31.88 -12.94 -9.22
CA LYS A 513 -32.51 -14.05 -9.95
C LYS A 513 -33.08 -13.58 -11.29
N GLU A 514 -33.74 -12.41 -11.31
CA GLU A 514 -34.24 -11.80 -12.55
C GLU A 514 -33.08 -11.37 -13.44
N TRP A 515 -32.00 -10.83 -12.87
CA TRP A 515 -30.77 -10.53 -13.60
C TRP A 515 -30.19 -11.77 -14.32
N LYS A 516 -30.05 -12.89 -13.61
CA LYS A 516 -29.53 -14.15 -14.19
C LYS A 516 -30.41 -14.68 -15.34
N ASN A 517 -31.71 -14.40 -15.33
CA ASN A 517 -32.61 -14.78 -16.42
C ASN A 517 -32.33 -14.00 -17.73
N LEU A 518 -31.68 -12.83 -17.67
CA LEU A 518 -31.17 -12.10 -18.84
C LEU A 518 -29.95 -12.77 -19.50
N ARG A 519 -29.59 -14.00 -19.09
CA ARG A 519 -28.40 -14.76 -19.52
C ARG A 519 -27.06 -14.11 -19.14
N LEU A 520 -27.09 -13.21 -18.17
CA LEU A 520 -25.92 -12.55 -17.60
C LEU A 520 -25.49 -13.32 -16.34
N ASP A 521 -24.82 -14.46 -16.58
CA ASP A 521 -24.37 -15.40 -15.55
C ASP A 521 -23.16 -14.87 -14.73
N ARG A 522 -22.50 -13.83 -15.24
CA ARG A 522 -21.25 -13.24 -14.76
C ARG A 522 -21.27 -11.73 -14.91
N GLY A 523 -20.41 -11.02 -14.17
CA GLY A 523 -20.31 -9.56 -14.23
C GLY A 523 -21.53 -8.89 -13.63
N LEU A 524 -21.98 -9.41 -12.48
CA LEU A 524 -23.14 -8.90 -11.79
C LEU A 524 -22.90 -7.44 -11.38
N PRO A 525 -23.85 -6.52 -11.69
CA PRO A 525 -23.81 -5.18 -11.16
C PRO A 525 -24.08 -5.21 -9.67
N ASP A 526 -23.69 -4.14 -9.00
CA ASP A 526 -23.84 -4.02 -7.56
C ASP A 526 -25.29 -3.64 -7.20
N TYR A 527 -25.98 -2.92 -8.11
CA TYR A 527 -27.45 -2.81 -8.14
C TYR A 527 -27.99 -2.87 -9.58
N ALA A 528 -29.21 -3.34 -9.76
CA ALA A 528 -29.90 -3.37 -11.05
C ALA A 528 -31.34 -2.87 -10.92
N PHE A 529 -31.80 -2.12 -11.92
CA PHE A 529 -33.16 -1.58 -11.97
C PHE A 529 -33.76 -1.79 -13.36
N TYR A 530 -35.06 -2.10 -13.44
CA TYR A 530 -35.82 -2.12 -14.69
C TYR A 530 -36.64 -0.84 -14.80
N ASP A 531 -36.35 0.02 -15.79
CA ASP A 531 -37.13 1.20 -16.07
C ASP A 531 -38.41 0.85 -16.85
N LYS A 532 -39.57 1.12 -16.24
CA LYS A 532 -40.88 0.84 -16.83
C LYS A 532 -41.21 1.72 -18.03
N GLU A 533 -40.64 2.92 -18.14
CA GLU A 533 -40.99 3.87 -19.21
C GLU A 533 -40.18 3.62 -20.48
N THR A 534 -38.86 3.44 -20.34
CA THR A 534 -38.00 3.14 -21.50
C THR A 534 -37.92 1.66 -21.84
N GLY A 535 -38.27 0.76 -20.90
CA GLY A 535 -38.07 -0.68 -21.04
C GLY A 535 -36.62 -1.13 -20.88
N ASN A 536 -35.71 -0.20 -20.53
CA ASN A 536 -34.30 -0.48 -20.38
C ASN A 536 -33.97 -1.01 -18.98
N THR A 537 -32.91 -1.81 -18.92
CA THR A 537 -32.28 -2.19 -17.65
C THR A 537 -31.15 -1.21 -17.34
N ILE A 538 -31.12 -0.70 -16.11
CA ILE A 538 -30.08 0.17 -15.57
C ILE A 538 -29.19 -0.67 -14.66
N ALA A 539 -27.91 -0.78 -15.00
CA ALA A 539 -26.91 -1.54 -14.26
C ALA A 539 -25.96 -0.57 -13.54
N VAL A 540 -25.93 -0.64 -12.21
CA VAL A 540 -25.14 0.25 -11.36
C VAL A 540 -23.92 -0.47 -10.82
N PHE A 541 -22.76 0.13 -11.01
CA PHE A 541 -21.47 -0.34 -10.52
C PHE A 541 -20.83 0.71 -9.63
N ILE A 542 -20.26 0.30 -8.50
CA ILE A 542 -19.48 1.15 -7.61
C ILE A 542 -18.01 1.03 -7.98
N ALA A 543 -17.31 2.16 -8.09
CA ALA A 543 -15.90 2.23 -8.43
C ALA A 543 -15.09 3.10 -7.47
N TYR A 544 -13.84 2.70 -7.27
CA TYR A 544 -12.80 3.46 -6.59
C TYR A 544 -11.65 3.72 -7.55
N PRO A 545 -10.88 4.81 -7.37
CA PRO A 545 -9.75 5.12 -8.23
C PRO A 545 -8.75 3.96 -8.38
N GLY A 546 -8.51 3.52 -9.62
CA GLY A 546 -7.64 2.40 -9.95
C GLY A 546 -8.23 1.02 -9.68
N TRP A 547 -9.47 0.88 -9.21
CA TRP A 547 -10.10 -0.42 -9.02
C TRP A 547 -10.49 -1.02 -10.38
N LEU A 548 -9.83 -2.10 -10.77
CA LEU A 548 -9.94 -2.66 -12.12
C LEU A 548 -11.25 -3.46 -12.33
N ASN A 549 -11.80 -4.10 -11.29
CA ASN A 549 -12.95 -5.00 -11.40
C ASN A 549 -14.21 -4.32 -11.98
N PRO A 550 -14.68 -3.16 -11.47
CA PRO A 550 -15.93 -2.56 -11.93
C PRO A 550 -15.89 -2.25 -13.42
N HIS A 551 -14.75 -1.74 -13.93
CA HIS A 551 -14.55 -1.50 -15.35
C HIS A 551 -14.62 -2.78 -16.20
N ILE A 552 -14.11 -3.91 -15.70
CA ILE A 552 -14.18 -5.18 -16.43
C ILE A 552 -15.60 -5.75 -16.37
N LYS A 553 -16.30 -5.68 -15.22
CA LYS A 553 -17.71 -6.08 -15.11
C LYS A 553 -18.59 -5.27 -16.08
N VAL A 554 -18.38 -3.95 -16.17
CA VAL A 554 -19.04 -3.05 -17.13
C VAL A 554 -18.71 -3.42 -18.59
N ASN A 555 -17.43 -3.62 -18.94
CA ASN A 555 -17.04 -4.02 -20.30
C ASN A 555 -17.73 -5.34 -20.70
N HIS A 556 -17.65 -6.36 -19.84
CA HIS A 556 -18.25 -7.68 -20.08
C HIS A 556 -19.76 -7.62 -20.32
N LEU A 557 -20.46 -6.78 -19.55
CA LEU A 557 -21.89 -6.55 -19.68
C LEU A 557 -22.25 -5.85 -20.98
N LEU A 558 -21.50 -4.81 -21.35
CA LEU A 558 -21.73 -4.05 -22.59
C LEU A 558 -21.38 -4.85 -23.86
N GLU A 559 -20.35 -5.70 -23.80
CA GLU A 559 -19.96 -6.61 -24.90
C GLU A 559 -20.98 -7.73 -25.14
N ARG A 560 -21.79 -8.10 -24.13
CA ARG A 560 -22.76 -9.21 -24.19
C ARG A 560 -24.22 -8.80 -24.34
N THR A 561 -24.55 -7.51 -24.25
CA THR A 561 -25.92 -7.02 -24.31
C THR A 561 -26.10 -6.10 -25.51
N GLU A 562 -26.81 -6.55 -26.54
CA GLU A 562 -26.88 -5.82 -27.81
C GLU A 562 -27.55 -4.45 -27.64
N ASP A 563 -28.75 -4.35 -27.04
CA ASP A 563 -29.51 -3.08 -27.00
C ASP A 563 -30.12 -2.60 -25.66
N TYR A 564 -30.22 -3.43 -24.61
CA TYR A 564 -31.15 -3.14 -23.48
C TYR A 564 -30.53 -2.74 -22.13
N VAL A 565 -29.22 -2.48 -22.04
CA VAL A 565 -28.57 -2.15 -20.76
C VAL A 565 -27.82 -0.83 -20.80
N GLU A 566 -28.25 0.12 -19.97
CA GLU A 566 -27.49 1.32 -19.62
C GLU A 566 -26.62 0.99 -18.40
N CYS A 567 -25.32 1.32 -18.46
CA CYS A 567 -24.40 1.14 -17.34
C CYS A 567 -24.11 2.48 -16.68
N ILE A 568 -24.12 2.52 -15.35
CA ILE A 568 -23.75 3.70 -14.56
C ILE A 568 -22.65 3.31 -13.58
N MET A 569 -21.52 3.99 -13.64
CA MET A 569 -20.41 3.79 -12.71
C MET A 569 -20.34 4.93 -11.70
N PHE A 570 -20.65 4.62 -10.44
CA PHE A 570 -20.66 5.55 -9.32
C PHE A 570 -19.33 5.57 -8.61
N TYR A 571 -18.79 6.77 -8.44
CA TYR A 571 -17.66 7.02 -7.56
C TYR A 571 -18.14 7.67 -6.26
N PRO A 572 -17.45 7.44 -5.12
CA PRO A 572 -17.83 8.08 -3.86
C PRO A 572 -17.71 9.61 -3.89
N GLN A 573 -16.79 10.15 -4.71
CA GLN A 573 -16.51 11.59 -4.82
C GLN A 573 -16.29 12.01 -6.28
N GLU A 574 -16.60 13.26 -6.63
CA GLU A 574 -16.32 13.81 -7.99
C GLU A 574 -14.81 13.81 -8.31
N ALA A 575 -13.97 14.12 -7.32
CA ALA A 575 -12.52 14.07 -7.44
C ALA A 575 -12.00 12.67 -7.82
N HIS A 576 -12.68 11.61 -7.37
CA HIS A 576 -12.26 10.24 -7.65
C HIS A 576 -12.40 9.88 -9.13
N PHE A 577 -13.55 10.15 -9.77
CA PHE A 577 -13.73 9.80 -11.18
C PHE A 577 -12.87 10.66 -12.12
N THR A 578 -12.62 11.93 -11.77
CA THR A 578 -11.78 12.81 -12.59
C THR A 578 -10.29 12.44 -12.54
N MET A 579 -9.81 11.94 -11.41
CA MET A 579 -8.43 11.49 -11.23
C MET A 579 -8.13 10.11 -11.83
N ASP A 580 -9.15 9.24 -11.97
CA ASP A 580 -9.00 7.83 -12.33
C ASP A 580 -8.54 7.56 -13.79
N THR A 581 -8.12 6.33 -14.07
CA THR A 581 -7.78 5.83 -15.40
C THR A 581 -8.89 4.95 -15.94
N HIS A 582 -9.83 5.53 -16.68
CA HIS A 582 -10.97 4.79 -17.21
C HIS A 582 -10.58 3.78 -18.29
N HIS A 583 -10.89 2.51 -18.01
CA HIS A 583 -10.63 1.35 -18.88
C HIS A 583 -11.79 1.00 -19.85
N VAL A 584 -12.94 1.66 -19.70
CA VAL A 584 -14.11 1.50 -20.59
C VAL A 584 -14.22 2.69 -21.53
N LEU A 585 -14.60 2.43 -22.79
CA LEU A 585 -14.99 3.44 -23.77
C LEU A 585 -16.31 3.02 -24.43
N SER A 586 -17.43 3.53 -23.91
CA SER A 586 -18.76 3.25 -24.47
C SER A 586 -19.71 4.44 -24.22
N PRO A 587 -20.52 4.85 -25.22
CA PRO A 587 -21.54 5.88 -25.03
C PRO A 587 -22.71 5.41 -24.15
N ARG A 588 -22.83 4.09 -23.90
CA ARG A 588 -23.81 3.46 -22.99
C ARG A 588 -23.35 3.46 -21.52
N LEU A 589 -22.14 3.95 -21.24
CA LEU A 589 -21.63 4.12 -19.88
C LEU A 589 -21.75 5.59 -19.43
N LYS A 590 -22.56 5.81 -18.40
CA LYS A 590 -22.59 7.06 -17.63
C LYS A 590 -21.73 6.93 -16.37
N TYR A 591 -21.29 8.07 -15.86
CA TYR A 591 -20.50 8.20 -14.64
C TYR A 591 -21.26 9.11 -13.69
N ALA A 592 -21.19 8.84 -12.40
CA ALA A 592 -21.86 9.64 -11.37
C ALA A 592 -20.99 9.74 -10.11
N ALA A 593 -21.24 10.76 -9.29
CA ALA A 593 -20.51 11.01 -8.05
C ALA A 593 -21.51 11.11 -6.89
N LEU A 594 -21.31 10.29 -5.85
CA LEU A 594 -22.30 10.14 -4.78
C LEU A 594 -22.36 11.36 -3.85
N ASP A 595 -21.23 12.02 -3.60
CA ASP A 595 -21.15 13.29 -2.89
C ASP A 595 -22.03 14.38 -3.54
N LYS A 596 -21.94 14.52 -4.86
CA LYS A 596 -22.77 15.44 -5.65
C LYS A 596 -24.25 15.09 -5.56
N TRP A 597 -24.58 13.82 -5.70
CA TRP A 597 -25.96 13.35 -5.60
C TRP A 597 -26.56 13.60 -4.21
N ARG A 598 -25.76 13.43 -3.15
CA ARG A 598 -26.11 13.78 -1.76
C ARG A 598 -26.28 15.29 -1.55
N SER A 599 -25.51 16.13 -2.25
CA SER A 599 -25.71 17.58 -2.25
C SER A 599 -26.83 18.07 -3.19
N GLY A 600 -27.58 17.16 -3.82
CA GLY A 600 -28.68 17.46 -4.75
C GLY A 600 -28.25 17.71 -6.20
N GLU A 601 -26.95 17.73 -6.49
CA GLU A 601 -26.38 17.88 -7.82
C GLU A 601 -26.35 16.50 -8.52
N GLN A 602 -27.46 16.14 -9.15
CA GLN A 602 -27.73 14.79 -9.67
C GLN A 602 -27.21 14.61 -11.10
N THR A 603 -25.99 15.05 -11.31
CA THR A 603 -25.36 15.13 -12.62
C THR A 603 -24.88 13.74 -13.06
N PHE A 604 -25.17 13.37 -14.31
CA PHE A 604 -24.48 12.30 -15.00
C PHE A 604 -23.38 12.89 -15.88
N TYR A 605 -22.27 12.19 -16.00
CA TYR A 605 -21.18 12.55 -16.89
C TYR A 605 -21.00 11.44 -17.92
N SER A 606 -20.80 11.81 -19.19
CA SER A 606 -20.31 10.88 -20.21
C SER A 606 -18.90 11.26 -20.62
N ARG A 607 -18.06 10.23 -20.74
CA ARG A 607 -16.67 10.38 -21.20
C ARG A 607 -16.64 10.48 -22.72
N ASN A 608 -16.24 11.64 -23.24
CA ASN A 608 -15.95 11.82 -24.66
C ASN A 608 -14.43 11.86 -24.89
N MET A 609 -13.96 11.17 -25.92
CA MET A 609 -12.55 11.11 -26.31
C MET A 609 -12.41 11.78 -27.67
N ASP A 610 -12.01 13.05 -27.69
CA ASP A 610 -11.79 13.81 -28.92
C ASP A 610 -10.28 13.98 -29.23
N ARG A 611 -9.95 14.66 -30.32
CA ARG A 611 -8.55 14.92 -30.71
C ARG A 611 -7.79 15.85 -29.75
N SER A 612 -8.49 16.56 -28.86
CA SER A 612 -7.91 17.42 -27.83
C SER A 612 -7.71 16.70 -26.48
N GLY A 613 -8.33 15.53 -26.30
CA GLY A 613 -8.13 14.65 -25.16
C GLY A 613 -9.43 14.12 -24.57
N GLU A 614 -9.39 13.84 -23.28
CA GLU A 614 -10.52 13.35 -22.50
C GLU A 614 -11.37 14.54 -22.01
N ARG A 615 -12.65 14.57 -22.40
CA ARG A 615 -13.63 15.56 -21.96
C ARG A 615 -14.79 14.88 -21.24
N TRP A 616 -15.28 15.54 -20.21
CA TRP A 616 -16.48 15.13 -19.48
C TRP A 616 -17.64 16.01 -19.92
N GLU A 617 -18.65 15.38 -20.52
CA GLU A 617 -19.89 16.04 -20.91
C GLU A 617 -20.93 15.77 -19.83
N VAL A 618 -21.49 16.84 -19.28
CA VAL A 618 -22.66 16.77 -18.40
C VAL A 618 -23.86 16.32 -19.24
N LYS A 619 -24.49 15.22 -18.80
CA LYS A 619 -25.79 14.76 -19.31
C LYS A 619 -26.88 15.02 -18.27
N PRO A 620 -28.06 15.52 -18.70
CA PRO A 620 -29.23 15.63 -17.84
C PRO A 620 -29.83 14.25 -17.52
#